data_AF-A0A6C0NUF6-F1
#
_entry.id   AF-A0A6C0NUF6-F1
#
_cell.length_a   1.000
_cell.length_b   1.000
_cell.length_c   1.000
_cell.angle_alpha   90.00
_cell.angle_beta   90.00
_cell.angle_gamma   90.00
#
_symmetry.space_group_name_H-M   'P 1'
#
loop_
_entity.id
_entity.type
_entity.pdbx_description
1 polymer ?
#
loop_
_entity_poly.entity_id
_entity_poly.type
_entity_poly.pdbx_seq_one_letter_code
_entity_poly.pdbx_strand_id
1 'polypeptide(L)'
;MIGSALRKWSCMFLVLSMAAALGGCWSSVELNERAFARIMMLDESKNGIELTLGFPLPNRLNGGVTSGATTSTQPSFALVTKTGRDVGEAFRLIQGDLSRQITFGQLRNILISQAFAQDGIYPIVDFLLRDTSIHINANVYVTEGNAKQVGNIPLTFERFLTDILTSYAKQQTTLAVTAKDVLVTAMTGGDFVLPMLVFGVMGAESEKGGNKWMGTDGAAVFHQGKLVAQLDSKELRAAQWIRNEMKEGVMRFASPSDGKMISLLMYGHKTIIRPVLKGDRIRFDITCNGSAKIIASESTLDVTDRKNIAALEQRINESLKTRILQTIAHLQSQRSDAFLLGQRIRWQSPRKWNKIKGNWSDIYQNQIAVDAKVSIAIKWFGGAQKPVWNIDLFKEEGSG
;
A
#
# COMPACT_ATOMS: atom_id res chain seq x y z
N MET A 1 -6.41 -51.69 57.49
CA MET A 1 -7.27 -50.48 57.36
C MET A 1 -6.52 -49.22 56.89
N ILE A 2 -5.19 -49.16 56.91
CA ILE A 2 -4.41 -47.94 56.57
C ILE A 2 -4.34 -47.69 55.05
N GLY A 3 -4.24 -48.73 54.22
CA GLY A 3 -4.13 -48.60 52.75
C GLY A 3 -5.40 -48.06 52.07
N SER A 4 -6.60 -48.30 52.62
CA SER A 4 -7.84 -47.75 52.06
C SER A 4 -8.03 -46.27 52.39
N ALA A 5 -7.46 -45.78 53.50
CA ALA A 5 -7.46 -44.36 53.85
C ALA A 5 -6.49 -43.57 52.96
N LEU A 6 -5.26 -44.07 52.74
CA LEU A 6 -4.31 -43.44 51.81
C LEU A 6 -4.85 -43.37 50.38
N ARG A 7 -5.51 -44.42 49.88
CA ARG A 7 -6.12 -44.40 48.54
C ARG A 7 -7.22 -43.35 48.41
N LYS A 8 -8.04 -43.17 49.45
CA LYS A 8 -9.08 -42.13 49.49
C LYS A 8 -8.48 -40.72 49.49
N TRP A 9 -7.38 -40.50 50.22
CA TRP A 9 -6.69 -39.21 50.26
C TRP A 9 -5.99 -38.89 48.94
N SER A 10 -5.35 -39.86 48.30
CA SER A 10 -4.77 -39.68 46.96
C SER A 10 -5.83 -39.38 45.89
N CYS A 11 -6.99 -40.06 45.93
CA CYS A 11 -8.10 -39.74 45.03
C CYS A 11 -8.66 -38.34 45.30
N MET A 12 -8.80 -37.93 46.56
CA MET A 12 -9.30 -36.60 46.92
C MET A 12 -8.33 -35.49 46.48
N PHE A 13 -7.02 -35.72 46.60
CA PHE A 13 -5.99 -34.79 46.13
C PHE A 13 -5.97 -34.66 44.59
N LEU A 14 -6.19 -35.78 43.88
CA LEU A 14 -6.26 -35.80 42.41
C LEU A 14 -7.52 -35.11 41.86
N VAL A 15 -8.66 -35.24 42.56
CA VAL A 15 -9.89 -34.52 42.22
C VAL A 15 -9.74 -33.02 42.51
N LEU A 16 -9.07 -32.66 43.60
CA LEU A 16 -8.81 -31.26 43.95
C LEU A 16 -7.83 -30.59 42.98
N SER A 17 -6.82 -31.32 42.49
CA SER A 17 -5.90 -30.79 41.48
C SER A 17 -6.56 -30.61 40.10
N MET A 18 -7.46 -31.51 39.71
CA MET A 18 -8.29 -31.33 38.51
C MET A 18 -9.26 -30.15 38.65
N ALA A 19 -9.85 -29.94 39.83
CA ALA A 19 -10.72 -28.79 40.11
C ALA A 19 -9.95 -27.46 40.07
N ALA A 20 -8.71 -27.42 40.55
CA ALA A 20 -7.84 -26.25 40.45
C ALA A 20 -7.42 -25.97 38.99
N ALA A 21 -7.28 -27.01 38.16
CA ALA A 21 -7.01 -26.87 36.72
C ALA A 21 -8.23 -26.44 35.88
N LEU A 22 -9.44 -26.48 36.46
CA LEU A 22 -10.69 -26.02 35.83
C LEU A 22 -10.98 -24.53 36.09
N GLY A 23 -10.06 -23.79 36.73
CA GLY A 23 -10.08 -22.33 36.75
C GLY A 23 -9.85 -21.78 35.35
N GLY A 24 -10.89 -21.79 34.52
CA GLY A 24 -10.87 -21.24 33.16
C GLY A 24 -10.44 -19.77 33.14
N CYS A 25 -9.93 -19.31 32.00
CA CYS A 25 -9.45 -17.94 31.81
C CYS A 25 -10.55 -16.92 32.18
N TRP A 26 -10.44 -16.32 33.37
CA TRP A 26 -11.39 -15.38 33.98
C TRP A 26 -11.46 -14.01 33.26
N SER A 27 -10.93 -13.88 32.05
CA SER A 27 -10.86 -12.61 31.33
C SER A 27 -11.38 -12.74 29.89
N SER A 28 -12.50 -13.43 29.72
CA SER A 28 -13.23 -13.42 28.44
C SER A 28 -14.14 -12.20 28.38
N VAL A 29 -13.97 -11.36 27.35
CA VAL A 29 -14.94 -10.33 26.98
C VAL A 29 -15.76 -10.86 25.81
N GLU A 30 -17.08 -10.86 25.95
CA GLU A 30 -17.97 -11.45 24.96
C GLU A 30 -17.98 -10.67 23.64
N LEU A 31 -18.37 -11.34 22.54
CA LEU A 31 -18.43 -10.72 21.21
C LEU A 31 -19.38 -9.52 21.16
N ASN A 32 -20.49 -9.57 21.91
CA ASN A 32 -21.50 -8.52 21.94
C ASN A 32 -21.04 -7.27 22.71
N GLU A 33 -20.03 -7.41 23.57
CA GLU A 33 -19.43 -6.33 24.33
C GLU A 33 -18.30 -5.64 23.57
N ARG A 34 -18.00 -6.09 22.34
CA ARG A 34 -16.90 -5.59 21.51
C ARG A 34 -17.38 -4.60 20.45
N ALA A 35 -16.60 -3.54 20.25
CA ALA A 35 -16.68 -2.65 19.10
C ALA A 35 -15.46 -2.86 18.21
N PHE A 36 -15.68 -3.35 17.00
CA PHE A 36 -14.60 -3.69 16.06
C PHE A 36 -14.22 -2.48 15.22
N ALA A 37 -13.12 -1.80 15.58
CA ALA A 37 -12.58 -0.74 14.76
C ALA A 37 -12.01 -1.35 13.47
N ARG A 38 -12.47 -0.88 12.30
CA ARG A 38 -11.99 -1.34 10.98
C ARG A 38 -11.06 -0.34 10.28
N ILE A 39 -11.16 0.93 10.65
CA ILE A 39 -10.29 2.01 10.15
C ILE A 39 -9.90 2.95 11.29
N MET A 40 -8.68 3.44 11.22
CA MET A 40 -8.12 4.47 12.10
C MET A 40 -7.66 5.63 11.23
N MET A 41 -7.97 6.86 11.62
CA MET A 41 -7.59 8.07 10.90
C MET A 41 -6.93 9.04 11.87
N LEU A 42 -5.80 9.61 11.46
CA LEU A 42 -5.03 10.56 12.25
C LEU A 42 -4.92 11.89 11.52
N ASP A 43 -5.37 12.93 12.21
CA ASP A 43 -5.38 14.30 11.75
C ASP A 43 -4.63 15.20 12.74
N GLU A 44 -3.96 16.22 12.20
CA GLU A 44 -3.41 17.29 13.03
C GLU A 44 -4.56 18.16 13.56
N SER A 45 -4.47 18.58 14.81
CA SER A 45 -5.42 19.50 15.44
C SER A 45 -4.69 20.56 16.26
N LYS A 46 -5.28 21.74 16.39
CA LYS A 46 -4.72 22.84 17.20
C LYS A 46 -4.41 22.44 18.65
N ASN A 47 -5.16 21.46 19.17
CA ASN A 47 -5.07 21.01 20.55
C ASN A 47 -4.42 19.61 20.68
N GLY A 48 -3.66 19.17 19.68
CA GLY A 48 -2.99 17.88 19.67
C GLY A 48 -3.37 17.02 18.47
N ILE A 49 -3.69 15.75 18.72
CA ILE A 49 -3.97 14.75 17.70
C ILE A 49 -5.48 14.49 17.65
N GLU A 50 -6.09 14.67 16.47
CA GLU A 50 -7.45 14.22 16.21
C GLU A 50 -7.42 12.76 15.73
N LEU A 51 -7.97 11.87 16.55
CA LEU A 51 -8.13 10.46 16.24
C LEU A 51 -9.57 10.19 15.85
N THR A 52 -9.78 9.58 14.69
CA THR A 52 -11.09 9.06 14.29
C THR A 52 -11.04 7.54 14.13
N LEU A 53 -11.94 6.84 14.82
CA LEU A 53 -12.14 5.40 14.68
C LEU A 53 -13.44 5.11 13.94
N GLY A 54 -13.38 4.16 13.01
CA GLY A 54 -14.52 3.78 12.19
C GLY A 54 -15.00 2.36 12.48
N PHE A 55 -16.31 2.23 12.72
CA PHE A 55 -16.97 1.00 13.13
C PHE A 55 -18.09 0.64 12.14
N PRO A 56 -18.15 -0.61 11.63
CA PRO A 56 -19.32 -1.05 10.88
C PRO A 56 -20.54 -1.09 11.80
N LEU A 57 -21.73 -0.86 11.24
CA LEU A 57 -23.00 -0.88 11.98
C LEU A 57 -23.88 -2.07 11.53
N PRO A 58 -23.75 -3.27 12.15
CA PRO A 58 -24.46 -4.48 11.74
C PRO A 58 -25.98 -4.35 11.69
N ASN A 59 -26.56 -3.58 12.62
CA ASN A 59 -27.99 -3.31 12.69
C ASN A 59 -28.53 -2.52 11.48
N ARG A 60 -27.66 -1.85 10.72
CA ARG A 60 -28.01 -1.13 9.48
C ARG A 60 -27.70 -1.94 8.23
N LEU A 61 -27.15 -3.14 8.38
CA LEU A 61 -26.83 -4.03 7.26
C LEU A 61 -28.08 -4.80 6.79
N ASN A 62 -29.05 -5.06 7.66
CA ASN A 62 -30.24 -5.86 7.35
C ASN A 62 -31.45 -5.02 6.89
N GLY A 63 -31.24 -4.09 5.95
CA GLY A 63 -32.34 -3.48 5.21
C GLY A 63 -32.87 -4.46 4.17
N GLY A 64 -33.81 -5.32 4.55
CA GLY A 64 -34.53 -6.15 3.60
C GLY A 64 -35.18 -5.29 2.52
N VAL A 65 -35.03 -5.69 1.26
CA VAL A 65 -35.73 -5.08 0.13
C VAL A 65 -37.20 -5.47 0.23
N THR A 66 -37.98 -4.76 1.03
CA THR A 66 -39.43 -4.79 0.95
C THR A 66 -39.86 -3.76 -0.10
N SER A 67 -40.47 -4.29 -1.16
CA SER A 67 -41.03 -3.54 -2.28
C SER A 67 -41.89 -2.37 -1.78
N GLY A 68 -41.43 -1.14 -2.01
CA GLY A 68 -42.24 0.08 -1.81
C GLY A 68 -41.70 1.14 -0.85
N ALA A 69 -40.60 0.90 -0.13
CA ALA A 69 -39.99 1.93 0.73
C ALA A 69 -38.77 2.57 0.04
N THR A 70 -38.77 3.90 -0.07
CA THR A 70 -37.60 4.72 -0.40
C THR A 70 -36.38 4.23 0.38
N THR A 71 -35.34 3.82 -0.33
CA THR A 71 -34.05 3.35 0.18
C THR A 71 -33.46 4.38 1.14
N SER A 72 -33.72 4.22 2.44
CA SER A 72 -33.07 5.04 3.46
C SER A 72 -31.57 4.71 3.45
N THR A 73 -30.79 5.65 2.90
CA THR A 73 -29.33 5.61 2.75
C THR A 73 -28.66 5.82 4.11
N GLN A 74 -28.97 4.96 5.09
CA GLN A 74 -28.35 5.04 6.40
C GLN A 74 -26.88 4.62 6.28
N PRO A 75 -25.92 5.40 6.80
CA PRO A 75 -24.51 5.03 6.76
C PRO A 75 -24.30 3.66 7.40
N SER A 76 -23.67 2.73 6.66
CA SER A 76 -23.28 1.39 7.13
C SER A 76 -22.10 1.42 8.11
N PHE A 77 -21.64 2.62 8.45
CA PHE A 77 -20.40 2.89 9.16
C PHE A 77 -20.58 4.10 10.08
N ALA A 78 -20.07 4.01 11.31
CA ALA A 78 -20.00 5.11 12.27
C ALA A 78 -18.56 5.58 12.41
N LEU A 79 -18.35 6.90 12.36
CA LEU A 79 -17.07 7.52 12.68
C LEU A 79 -17.18 8.20 14.05
N VAL A 80 -16.28 7.86 14.95
CA VAL A 80 -16.20 8.44 16.30
C VAL A 80 -14.87 9.16 16.42
N THR A 81 -14.91 10.45 16.72
CA THR A 81 -13.74 11.34 16.69
C THR A 81 -13.52 11.97 18.06
N LYS A 82 -12.27 12.00 18.52
CA LYS A 82 -11.85 12.80 19.67
C LYS A 82 -10.48 13.41 19.42
N THR A 83 -10.20 14.51 20.09
CA THR A 83 -8.88 15.13 20.14
C THR A 83 -8.26 14.88 21.51
N GLY A 84 -6.98 14.50 21.51
CA GLY A 84 -6.17 14.35 22.72
C GLY A 84 -4.76 14.87 22.49
N ARG A 85 -3.98 15.03 23.56
CA ARG A 85 -2.56 15.45 23.48
C ARG A 85 -1.68 14.42 22.80
N ASP A 86 -2.07 13.15 22.89
CA ASP A 86 -1.47 12.02 22.19
C ASP A 86 -2.55 11.04 21.69
N VAL A 87 -2.12 10.04 20.91
CA VAL A 87 -3.02 9.01 20.34
C VAL A 87 -3.72 8.20 21.43
N GLY A 88 -3.04 7.94 22.55
CA GLY A 88 -3.56 7.16 23.66
C GLY A 88 -4.65 7.89 24.46
N GLU A 89 -4.49 9.19 24.71
CA GLU A 89 -5.52 10.03 25.32
C GLU A 89 -6.74 10.14 24.40
N ALA A 90 -6.54 10.44 23.12
CA ALA A 90 -7.63 10.49 22.15
C ALA A 90 -8.39 9.16 22.09
N PHE A 91 -7.67 8.03 22.08
CA PHE A 91 -8.26 6.70 22.14
C PHE A 91 -9.07 6.46 23.42
N ARG A 92 -8.54 6.82 24.60
CA ARG A 92 -9.26 6.70 25.88
C ARG A 92 -10.55 7.51 25.91
N LEU A 93 -10.54 8.71 25.35
CA LEU A 93 -11.73 9.54 25.22
C LEU A 93 -12.78 8.88 24.31
N ILE A 94 -12.37 8.24 23.20
CA ILE A 94 -13.30 7.47 22.35
C ILE A 94 -13.83 6.25 23.11
N GLN A 95 -12.98 5.53 23.82
CA GLN A 95 -13.39 4.37 24.62
C GLN A 95 -14.39 4.74 25.72
N GLY A 96 -14.26 5.92 26.34
CA GLY A 96 -15.19 6.41 27.36
C GLY A 96 -16.58 6.76 26.84
N ASP A 97 -16.70 7.12 25.56
CA ASP A 97 -17.98 7.44 24.91
C ASP A 97 -18.73 6.18 24.44
N LEU A 98 -18.06 5.03 24.35
CA LEU A 98 -18.65 3.79 23.84
C LEU A 98 -19.05 2.85 24.98
N SER A 99 -20.27 2.30 24.89
CA SER A 99 -20.74 1.26 25.80
C SER A 99 -20.03 -0.09 25.62
N ARG A 100 -19.31 -0.27 24.51
CA ARG A 100 -18.57 -1.49 24.15
C ARG A 100 -17.06 -1.25 24.21
N GLN A 101 -16.32 -2.31 24.53
CA GLN A 101 -14.86 -2.29 24.51
C GLN A 101 -14.35 -2.34 23.07
N ILE A 102 -13.51 -1.37 22.70
CA ILE A 102 -12.90 -1.29 21.37
C ILE A 102 -11.88 -2.40 21.22
N THR A 103 -11.84 -3.00 20.04
CA THR A 103 -10.79 -3.95 19.66
C THR A 103 -10.30 -3.64 18.24
N PHE A 104 -8.99 -3.77 18.04
CA PHE A 104 -8.32 -3.51 16.77
C PHE A 104 -8.02 -4.79 15.96
N GLY A 105 -8.52 -5.96 16.38
CA GLY A 105 -8.30 -7.22 15.64
C GLY A 105 -8.84 -7.20 14.21
N GLN A 106 -9.84 -6.35 13.94
CA GLN A 106 -10.40 -6.14 12.60
C GLN A 106 -9.90 -4.85 11.93
N LEU A 107 -8.92 -4.16 12.50
CA LEU A 107 -8.32 -3.00 11.87
C LEU A 107 -7.65 -3.45 10.56
N ARG A 108 -7.99 -2.80 9.46
CA ARG A 108 -7.44 -3.10 8.13
C ARG A 108 -6.82 -1.90 7.46
N ASN A 109 -7.14 -0.68 7.87
CA ASN A 109 -6.63 0.53 7.26
C ASN A 109 -6.32 1.59 8.31
N ILE A 110 -5.17 2.25 8.18
CA ILE A 110 -4.73 3.40 8.96
C ILE A 110 -4.49 4.52 7.95
N LEU A 111 -5.15 5.66 8.13
CA LEU A 111 -5.02 6.83 7.28
C LEU A 111 -4.38 7.95 8.08
N ILE A 112 -3.43 8.64 7.46
CA ILE A 112 -2.68 9.72 8.09
C ILE A 112 -2.82 10.95 7.20
N SER A 113 -3.33 12.05 7.74
CA SER A 113 -3.33 13.31 6.98
C SER A 113 -1.90 13.73 6.63
N GLN A 114 -1.75 14.38 5.48
CA GLN A 114 -0.46 14.92 5.07
C GLN A 114 0.13 15.86 6.12
N ALA A 115 -0.70 16.70 6.75
CA ALA A 115 -0.27 17.64 7.78
C ALA A 115 0.34 16.90 9.00
N PHE A 116 -0.37 15.90 9.53
CA PHE A 116 0.15 15.04 10.59
C PHE A 116 1.44 14.32 10.19
N ALA A 117 1.51 13.84 8.94
CA ALA A 117 2.70 13.16 8.42
C ALA A 117 3.93 14.08 8.30
N GLN A 118 3.73 15.37 8.04
CA GLN A 118 4.80 16.38 7.99
C GLN A 118 5.37 16.68 9.38
N ASP A 119 4.51 16.74 10.40
CA ASP A 119 4.93 16.91 11.79
C ASP A 119 5.71 15.70 12.32
N GLY A 120 5.26 14.50 11.95
CA GLY A 120 5.97 13.25 12.14
C GLY A 120 5.10 12.13 12.67
N ILE A 121 5.34 10.91 12.20
CA ILE A 121 4.48 9.74 12.47
C ILE A 121 4.87 8.97 13.74
N TYR A 122 5.90 9.39 14.46
CA TYR A 122 6.33 8.66 15.66
C TYR A 122 5.24 8.50 16.75
N PRO A 123 4.30 9.44 16.96
CA PRO A 123 3.20 9.22 17.90
C PRO A 123 2.34 8.02 17.55
N ILE A 124 2.03 7.79 16.27
CA ILE A 124 1.28 6.60 15.85
C ILE A 124 2.15 5.35 15.88
N VAL A 125 3.44 5.44 15.56
CA VAL A 125 4.38 4.31 15.68
C VAL A 125 4.48 3.84 17.13
N ASP A 126 4.64 4.74 18.11
CA ASP A 126 4.68 4.38 19.54
C ASP A 126 3.37 3.74 20.00
N PHE A 127 2.22 4.29 19.58
CA PHE A 127 0.92 3.70 19.89
C PHE A 127 0.78 2.27 19.32
N LEU A 128 1.16 2.06 18.06
CA LEU A 128 1.13 0.75 17.40
C LEU A 128 2.07 -0.27 18.06
N LEU A 129 3.19 0.16 18.62
CA LEU A 129 4.12 -0.71 19.35
C LEU A 129 3.60 -1.11 20.74
N ARG A 130 2.82 -0.24 21.38
CA ARG A 130 2.28 -0.46 22.73
C ARG A 130 1.01 -1.30 22.74
N ASP A 131 0.13 -1.12 21.76
CA ASP A 131 -1.12 -1.87 21.65
C ASP A 131 -0.94 -3.13 20.79
N THR A 132 -0.74 -4.26 21.45
CA THR A 132 -0.55 -5.57 20.80
C THR A 132 -1.82 -6.13 20.16
N SER A 133 -2.98 -5.51 20.37
CA SER A 133 -4.24 -5.94 19.75
C SER A 133 -4.38 -5.47 18.29
N ILE A 134 -3.55 -4.51 17.87
CA ILE A 134 -3.58 -3.96 16.52
C ILE A 134 -3.00 -4.95 15.52
N HIS A 135 -3.79 -5.24 14.50
CA HIS A 135 -3.36 -6.15 13.44
C HIS A 135 -2.27 -5.51 12.57
N ILE A 136 -1.04 -6.04 12.63
CA ILE A 136 0.14 -5.48 11.92
C ILE A 136 0.01 -5.46 10.39
N ASN A 137 -0.91 -6.23 9.80
CA ASN A 137 -1.20 -6.19 8.35
C ASN A 137 -2.20 -5.10 7.94
N ALA A 138 -2.55 -4.16 8.82
CA ALA A 138 -3.35 -3.00 8.43
C ALA A 138 -2.59 -2.16 7.40
N ASN A 139 -3.22 -1.82 6.27
CA ASN A 139 -2.65 -0.95 5.25
C ASN A 139 -2.51 0.48 5.80
N VAL A 140 -1.46 1.19 5.39
CA VAL A 140 -1.22 2.57 5.81
C VAL A 140 -1.23 3.48 4.58
N TYR A 141 -2.04 4.54 4.65
CA TYR A 141 -2.21 5.51 3.59
C TYR A 141 -1.96 6.93 4.10
N VAL A 142 -1.49 7.80 3.21
CA VAL A 142 -1.49 9.25 3.43
C VAL A 142 -2.62 9.88 2.62
N THR A 143 -3.25 10.93 3.14
CA THR A 143 -4.33 11.64 2.46
C THR A 143 -4.04 13.13 2.44
N GLU A 144 -4.33 13.77 1.31
CA GLU A 144 -4.35 15.24 1.26
C GLU A 144 -5.54 15.76 2.07
N GLY A 145 -5.32 16.78 2.88
CA GLY A 145 -6.35 17.29 3.80
C GLY A 145 -6.72 16.29 4.91
N ASN A 146 -7.92 16.47 5.48
CA ASN A 146 -8.32 15.72 6.66
C ASN A 146 -8.74 14.28 6.31
N ALA A 147 -8.22 13.30 7.04
CA ALA A 147 -8.43 11.89 6.77
C ALA A 147 -9.89 11.45 6.92
N LYS A 148 -10.68 12.10 7.78
CA LYS A 148 -12.12 11.80 7.96
C LYS A 148 -12.97 12.06 6.73
N GLN A 149 -12.47 12.82 5.74
CA GLN A 149 -13.18 13.04 4.48
C GLN A 149 -13.46 11.73 3.72
N VAL A 150 -12.68 10.68 4.00
CA VAL A 150 -12.91 9.34 3.46
C VAL A 150 -14.31 8.80 3.80
N GLY A 151 -14.91 9.25 4.91
CA GLY A 151 -16.28 8.91 5.27
C GLY A 151 -17.36 9.53 4.37
N ASN A 152 -17.01 10.52 3.54
CA ASN A 152 -17.94 11.23 2.68
C ASN A 152 -18.04 10.66 1.25
N ILE A 153 -17.25 9.62 0.94
CA ILE A 153 -17.27 9.04 -0.41
C ILE A 153 -18.50 8.13 -0.58
N PRO A 154 -19.12 8.12 -1.77
CA PRO A 154 -20.27 7.25 -2.02
C PRO A 154 -19.83 5.78 -2.04
N LEU A 155 -20.65 4.92 -1.43
CA LEU A 155 -20.50 3.47 -1.45
C LEU A 155 -21.35 2.89 -2.58
N THR A 156 -20.86 2.99 -3.82
CA THR A 156 -21.60 2.53 -5.01
C THR A 156 -21.54 1.02 -5.19
N PHE A 157 -20.35 0.43 -5.11
CA PHE A 157 -20.13 -1.01 -5.38
C PHE A 157 -19.89 -1.83 -4.11
N GLU A 158 -19.28 -1.21 -3.10
CA GLU A 158 -18.85 -1.89 -1.88
C GLU A 158 -19.79 -1.56 -0.72
N ARG A 159 -19.99 -2.52 0.19
CA ARG A 159 -20.84 -2.32 1.37
C ARG A 159 -20.15 -1.51 2.47
N PHE A 160 -18.82 -1.62 2.54
CA PHE A 160 -17.99 -0.92 3.51
C PHE A 160 -16.87 -0.16 2.82
N LEU A 161 -16.66 1.08 3.25
CA LEU A 161 -15.56 1.93 2.83
C LEU A 161 -14.19 1.24 2.92
N THR A 162 -13.99 0.47 3.98
CA THR A 162 -12.72 -0.23 4.22
C THR A 162 -12.39 -1.29 3.17
N ASP A 163 -13.40 -1.78 2.44
CA ASP A 163 -13.22 -2.79 1.41
C ASP A 163 -12.61 -2.17 0.15
N ILE A 164 -12.97 -0.91 -0.17
CA ILE A 164 -12.35 -0.11 -1.24
C ILE A 164 -10.84 0.05 -0.96
N LEU A 165 -10.49 0.52 0.24
CA LEU A 165 -9.09 0.72 0.67
C LEU A 165 -8.31 -0.61 0.70
N THR A 166 -8.94 -1.70 1.13
CA THR A 166 -8.30 -3.03 1.13
C THR A 166 -8.08 -3.52 -0.30
N SER A 167 -9.01 -3.20 -1.22
CA SER A 167 -8.92 -3.56 -2.62
C SER A 167 -7.74 -2.87 -3.32
N TYR A 168 -7.46 -1.59 -3.03
CA TYR A 168 -6.31 -0.90 -3.63
C TYR A 168 -4.98 -1.60 -3.38
N ALA A 169 -4.74 -2.03 -2.14
CA ALA A 169 -3.56 -2.81 -1.76
C ALA A 169 -3.59 -4.22 -2.38
N LYS A 170 -4.73 -4.93 -2.31
CA LYS A 170 -4.86 -6.31 -2.83
C LYS A 170 -4.70 -6.40 -4.35
N GLN A 171 -5.22 -5.43 -5.08
CA GLN A 171 -5.10 -5.32 -6.53
C GLN A 171 -3.76 -4.71 -6.96
N GLN A 172 -2.97 -4.19 -6.00
CA GLN A 172 -1.71 -3.50 -6.25
C GLN A 172 -1.84 -2.35 -7.24
N THR A 173 -2.95 -1.61 -7.13
CA THR A 173 -3.19 -0.39 -7.89
C THR A 173 -2.25 0.73 -7.47
N THR A 174 -1.82 0.70 -6.20
CA THR A 174 -0.78 1.54 -5.59
C THR A 174 0.25 0.67 -4.84
N LEU A 175 1.15 1.30 -4.07
CA LEU A 175 2.08 0.59 -3.18
C LEU A 175 1.34 -0.07 -2.03
N ALA A 176 1.70 -1.32 -1.70
CA ALA A 176 1.11 -2.03 -0.57
C ALA A 176 2.03 -1.89 0.65
N VAL A 177 1.67 -1.01 1.58
CA VAL A 177 2.45 -0.75 2.79
C VAL A 177 1.60 -0.97 4.02
N THR A 178 2.09 -1.78 4.93
CA THR A 178 1.38 -2.17 6.14
C THR A 178 1.96 -1.53 7.40
N ALA A 179 1.22 -1.56 8.49
CA ALA A 179 1.71 -1.14 9.81
C ALA A 179 2.99 -1.89 10.18
N LYS A 180 3.11 -3.18 9.86
CA LYS A 180 4.34 -3.96 10.02
C LYS A 180 5.52 -3.32 9.32
N ASP A 181 5.35 -2.91 8.06
CA ASP A 181 6.43 -2.33 7.27
C ASP A 181 6.90 -1.00 7.87
N VAL A 182 5.95 -0.16 8.28
CA VAL A 182 6.24 1.11 8.98
C VAL A 182 6.96 0.86 10.30
N LEU A 183 6.45 -0.06 11.13
CA LEU A 183 7.04 -0.40 12.43
C LEU A 183 8.48 -0.94 12.29
N VAL A 184 8.68 -1.94 11.42
CA VAL A 184 10.01 -2.53 11.19
C VAL A 184 10.99 -1.49 10.67
N THR A 185 10.54 -0.62 9.77
CA THR A 185 11.38 0.43 9.20
C THR A 185 11.73 1.49 10.25
N ALA A 186 10.76 1.97 11.03
CA ALA A 186 10.99 2.92 12.11
C ALA A 186 11.95 2.36 13.18
N MET A 187 11.78 1.10 13.59
CA MET A 187 12.66 0.44 14.56
C MET A 187 14.10 0.23 14.05
N THR A 188 14.28 0.18 12.73
CA THR A 188 15.60 0.02 12.10
C THR A 188 16.23 1.33 11.64
N GLY A 189 15.58 2.47 11.93
CA GLY A 189 16.02 3.80 11.50
C GLY A 189 16.02 3.98 9.99
N GLY A 190 15.18 3.24 9.28
CA GLY A 190 15.02 3.36 7.83
C GLY A 190 13.93 4.35 7.44
N ASP A 191 13.84 4.58 6.13
CA ASP A 191 12.88 5.46 5.48
C ASP A 191 11.89 4.61 4.66
N PHE A 192 10.72 5.17 4.35
CA PHE A 192 9.67 4.46 3.63
C PHE A 192 8.84 5.43 2.77
N VAL A 193 8.01 4.86 1.90
CA VAL A 193 7.01 5.58 1.12
C VAL A 193 5.63 5.06 1.50
N LEU A 194 4.64 5.94 1.60
CA LEU A 194 3.24 5.55 1.81
C LEU A 194 2.39 5.96 0.61
N PRO A 195 1.49 5.10 0.13
CA PRO A 195 0.57 5.45 -0.96
C PRO A 195 -0.33 6.63 -0.55
N MET A 196 -0.58 7.55 -1.48
CA MET A 196 -1.47 8.69 -1.26
C MET A 196 -2.88 8.43 -1.79
N LEU A 197 -3.88 8.87 -1.02
CA LEU A 197 -5.29 8.93 -1.40
C LEU A 197 -5.61 10.32 -1.93
N VAL A 198 -6.28 10.35 -3.07
CA VAL A 198 -6.73 11.58 -3.73
C VAL A 198 -8.25 11.58 -3.82
N PHE A 199 -8.86 12.77 -3.70
CA PHE A 199 -10.31 12.96 -3.69
C PHE A 199 -10.74 13.90 -4.81
N GLY A 200 -12.02 13.83 -5.19
CA GLY A 200 -12.61 14.76 -6.17
C GLY A 200 -12.39 14.35 -7.62
N VAL A 201 -12.02 13.09 -7.87
CA VAL A 201 -12.10 12.51 -9.22
C VAL A 201 -13.55 12.15 -9.55
N MET A 202 -13.93 12.19 -10.82
CA MET A 202 -15.25 11.68 -11.23
C MET A 202 -15.24 10.15 -11.17
N GLY A 203 -16.21 9.57 -10.46
CA GLY A 203 -16.41 8.14 -10.38
C GLY A 203 -17.73 7.72 -11.01
N ALA A 204 -18.65 7.23 -10.18
CA ALA A 204 -19.99 6.86 -10.62
C ALA A 204 -20.87 8.09 -10.89
N GLU A 205 -20.73 8.72 -12.07
CA GLU A 205 -21.45 9.95 -12.46
C GLU A 205 -22.98 9.86 -12.29
N SER A 206 -23.55 8.66 -12.46
CA SER A 206 -24.98 8.40 -12.29
C SER A 206 -25.44 8.38 -10.83
N GLU A 207 -24.51 8.34 -9.86
CA GLU A 207 -24.82 8.25 -8.43
C GLU A 207 -24.82 9.62 -7.76
N LYS A 208 -25.71 9.79 -6.77
CA LYS A 208 -25.72 10.99 -5.93
C LYS A 208 -24.40 11.11 -5.18
N GLY A 209 -23.60 12.13 -5.49
CA GLY A 209 -22.25 12.31 -4.93
C GLY A 209 -21.15 11.60 -5.71
N GLY A 210 -21.42 11.12 -6.94
CA GLY A 210 -20.43 10.50 -7.83
C GLY A 210 -19.23 11.39 -8.20
N ASN A 211 -19.33 12.70 -7.97
CA ASN A 211 -18.24 13.67 -8.10
C ASN A 211 -17.30 13.71 -6.88
N LYS A 212 -17.61 12.95 -5.81
CA LYS A 212 -16.78 12.81 -4.60
C LYS A 212 -16.17 11.42 -4.56
N TRP A 213 -15.41 11.08 -5.59
CA TRP A 213 -14.74 9.79 -5.66
C TRP A 213 -13.35 9.83 -5.03
N MET A 214 -12.91 8.67 -4.54
CA MET A 214 -11.56 8.45 -4.03
C MET A 214 -10.75 7.65 -5.03
N GLY A 215 -9.49 8.01 -5.18
CA GLY A 215 -8.50 7.26 -5.94
C GLY A 215 -7.20 7.12 -5.16
N THR A 216 -6.21 6.54 -5.83
CA THR A 216 -4.82 6.56 -5.37
C THR A 216 -3.99 7.20 -6.44
N ASP A 217 -3.16 8.17 -6.05
CA ASP A 217 -2.21 8.80 -6.94
C ASP A 217 -1.03 9.31 -6.13
N GLY A 218 0.18 9.11 -6.65
CA GLY A 218 1.41 9.42 -5.96
C GLY A 218 1.69 8.64 -4.67
N ALA A 219 2.76 9.04 -3.98
CA ALA A 219 3.15 8.49 -2.68
C ALA A 219 3.89 9.54 -1.83
N ALA A 220 3.65 9.54 -0.53
CA ALA A 220 4.37 10.35 0.44
C ALA A 220 5.73 9.71 0.76
N VAL A 221 6.80 10.50 0.66
CA VAL A 221 8.18 10.09 0.95
C VAL A 221 8.54 10.51 2.37
N PHE A 222 9.01 9.56 3.17
CA PHE A 222 9.38 9.81 4.57
C PHE A 222 10.88 9.78 4.78
N HIS A 223 11.38 10.74 5.54
CA HIS A 223 12.73 10.72 6.09
C HIS A 223 12.68 10.93 7.60
N GLN A 224 13.29 10.03 8.38
CA GLN A 224 13.30 10.10 9.85
C GLN A 224 11.91 10.31 10.47
N GLY A 225 10.92 9.57 9.95
CA GLY A 225 9.54 9.62 10.44
C GLY A 225 8.72 10.84 10.03
N LYS A 226 9.25 11.73 9.18
CA LYS A 226 8.52 12.90 8.65
C LYS A 226 8.35 12.82 7.15
N LEU A 227 7.20 13.28 6.65
CA LEU A 227 6.96 13.45 5.23
C LEU A 227 7.81 14.62 4.71
N VAL A 228 8.72 14.33 3.78
CA VAL A 228 9.66 15.33 3.21
C VAL A 228 9.41 15.63 1.74
N ALA A 229 8.76 14.72 1.01
CA ALA A 229 8.44 14.91 -0.40
C ALA A 229 7.26 14.03 -0.82
N GLN A 230 6.86 14.15 -2.09
CA GLN A 230 5.86 13.30 -2.72
C GLN A 230 6.41 12.77 -4.04
N LEU A 231 6.06 11.54 -4.38
CA LEU A 231 6.25 10.95 -5.70
C LEU A 231 5.02 11.25 -6.55
N ASP A 232 5.22 11.71 -7.77
CA ASP A 232 4.12 11.87 -8.74
C ASP A 232 3.61 10.51 -9.26
N SER A 233 2.60 10.50 -10.13
CA SER A 233 2.05 9.26 -10.70
C SER A 233 3.10 8.43 -11.47
N LYS A 234 4.06 9.08 -12.14
CA LYS A 234 5.10 8.40 -12.93
C LYS A 234 6.15 7.76 -12.01
N GLU A 235 6.52 8.46 -10.95
CA GLU A 235 7.45 8.01 -9.92
C GLU A 235 6.83 6.92 -9.04
N LEU A 236 5.54 7.02 -8.69
CA LEU A 236 4.80 5.95 -8.02
C LEU A 236 4.88 4.65 -8.84
N ARG A 237 4.67 4.73 -10.16
CA ARG A 237 4.79 3.56 -11.04
C ARG A 237 6.20 3.01 -11.03
N ALA A 238 7.23 3.87 -11.11
CA ALA A 238 8.61 3.43 -10.99
C ALA A 238 8.91 2.78 -9.62
N ALA A 239 8.36 3.32 -8.53
CA ALA A 239 8.45 2.74 -7.19
C ALA A 239 7.82 1.34 -7.13
N GLN A 240 6.66 1.13 -7.76
CA GLN A 240 6.04 -0.20 -7.87
C GLN A 240 6.92 -1.18 -8.66
N TRP A 241 7.63 -0.73 -9.70
CA TRP A 241 8.64 -1.55 -10.39
C TRP A 241 9.81 -1.89 -9.47
N ILE A 242 10.39 -0.89 -8.80
CA ILE A 242 11.55 -1.05 -7.90
C ILE A 242 11.23 -2.02 -6.75
N ARG A 243 10.04 -1.90 -6.16
CA ARG A 243 9.56 -2.74 -5.05
C ARG A 243 9.01 -4.10 -5.49
N ASN A 244 8.95 -4.36 -6.79
CA ASN A 244 8.37 -5.60 -7.33
C ASN A 244 6.88 -5.78 -6.96
N GLU A 245 6.11 -4.69 -6.97
CA GLU A 245 4.71 -4.64 -6.51
C GLU A 245 3.69 -4.32 -7.62
N MET A 246 4.09 -4.11 -8.88
CA MET A 246 3.17 -3.87 -9.99
C MET A 246 2.52 -5.14 -10.55
N LYS A 247 1.30 -5.51 -10.16
CA LYS A 247 0.64 -6.70 -10.78
C LYS A 247 0.47 -6.55 -12.30
N GLU A 248 -0.20 -5.46 -12.69
CA GLU A 248 -0.41 -5.06 -14.08
C GLU A 248 -0.42 -3.53 -14.18
N GLY A 249 -0.02 -2.99 -15.34
CA GLY A 249 -0.06 -1.55 -15.54
C GLY A 249 -0.08 -1.17 -17.01
N VAL A 250 -0.98 -0.27 -17.40
CA VAL A 250 -1.00 0.29 -18.75
C VAL A 250 0.05 1.39 -18.87
N MET A 251 0.83 1.33 -19.94
CA MET A 251 1.78 2.35 -20.34
C MET A 251 1.65 2.64 -21.83
N ARG A 252 1.87 3.90 -22.22
CA ARG A 252 1.80 4.34 -23.61
C ARG A 252 3.18 4.75 -24.11
N PHE A 253 3.52 4.31 -25.31
CA PHE A 253 4.80 4.62 -25.95
C PHE A 253 4.57 5.05 -27.40
N ALA A 254 5.36 6.01 -27.87
CA ALA A 254 5.38 6.39 -29.27
C ALA A 254 5.97 5.26 -30.11
N SER A 255 5.29 4.92 -31.20
CA SER A 255 5.72 3.91 -32.16
C SER A 255 7.03 4.31 -32.84
N PRO A 256 7.96 3.36 -33.05
CA PRO A 256 9.18 3.64 -33.80
C PRO A 256 8.95 3.94 -35.29
N SER A 257 7.80 3.56 -35.88
CA SER A 257 7.54 3.74 -37.31
C SER A 257 6.97 5.12 -37.66
N ASP A 258 6.01 5.60 -36.88
CA ASP A 258 5.21 6.79 -37.21
C ASP A 258 4.98 7.74 -36.01
N GLY A 259 5.56 7.45 -34.84
CA GLY A 259 5.44 8.27 -33.64
C GLY A 259 4.07 8.21 -32.94
N LYS A 260 3.07 7.53 -33.50
CA LYS A 260 1.74 7.41 -32.88
C LYS A 260 1.75 6.52 -31.65
N MET A 261 0.76 6.67 -30.78
CA MET A 261 0.77 6.00 -29.47
C MET A 261 0.36 4.53 -29.57
N ILE A 262 1.10 3.69 -28.85
CA ILE A 262 0.79 2.28 -28.61
C ILE A 262 0.59 2.09 -27.11
N SER A 263 -0.55 1.53 -26.73
CA SER A 263 -0.89 1.19 -25.35
C SER A 263 -0.51 -0.27 -25.07
N LEU A 264 0.30 -0.47 -24.05
CA LEU A 264 0.81 -1.76 -23.61
C LEU A 264 0.35 -2.04 -22.18
N LEU A 265 -0.20 -3.24 -21.94
CA LEU A 265 -0.38 -3.76 -20.60
C LEU A 265 0.88 -4.50 -20.18
N MET A 266 1.58 -3.96 -19.19
CA MET A 266 2.76 -4.54 -18.56
C MET A 266 2.33 -5.54 -17.49
N TYR A 267 3.00 -6.69 -17.39
CA TYR A 267 2.70 -7.73 -16.40
C TYR A 267 3.91 -8.65 -16.14
N GLY A 268 3.80 -9.48 -15.10
CA GLY A 268 4.76 -10.54 -14.81
C GLY A 268 6.18 -10.02 -14.56
N HIS A 269 6.29 -8.89 -13.87
CA HIS A 269 7.58 -8.27 -13.61
C HIS A 269 8.32 -8.92 -12.44
N LYS A 270 9.64 -8.81 -12.50
CA LYS A 270 10.57 -9.23 -11.46
C LYS A 270 11.71 -8.24 -11.34
N THR A 271 11.88 -7.67 -10.15
CA THR A 271 12.98 -6.76 -9.83
C THR A 271 13.94 -7.35 -8.81
N ILE A 272 15.25 -7.22 -9.09
CA ILE A 272 16.33 -7.63 -8.18
C ILE A 272 17.27 -6.44 -8.02
N ILE A 273 17.60 -6.09 -6.77
CA ILE A 273 18.53 -5.02 -6.43
C ILE A 273 19.73 -5.63 -5.72
N ARG A 274 20.94 -5.44 -6.26
CA ARG A 274 22.18 -5.98 -5.69
C ARG A 274 23.15 -4.86 -5.34
N PRO A 275 23.71 -4.83 -4.12
CA PRO A 275 24.81 -3.94 -3.81
C PRO A 275 26.12 -4.50 -4.42
N VAL A 276 26.88 -3.61 -5.05
CA VAL A 276 28.23 -3.84 -5.57
C VAL A 276 29.19 -3.00 -4.74
N LEU A 277 29.99 -3.67 -3.93
CA LEU A 277 30.90 -3.05 -2.96
C LEU A 277 32.33 -3.22 -3.48
N LYS A 278 32.98 -2.11 -3.90
CA LYS A 278 34.38 -2.11 -4.36
C LYS A 278 35.18 -1.07 -3.58
N GLY A 279 35.94 -1.51 -2.58
CA GLY A 279 36.58 -0.62 -1.62
C GLY A 279 35.53 0.27 -0.95
N ASP A 280 35.71 1.58 -1.03
CA ASP A 280 34.76 2.56 -0.50
C ASP A 280 33.59 2.87 -1.44
N ARG A 281 33.72 2.57 -2.73
CA ARG A 281 32.63 2.81 -3.71
C ARG A 281 31.48 1.84 -3.48
N ILE A 282 30.27 2.38 -3.42
CA ILE A 282 29.02 1.63 -3.28
C ILE A 282 28.17 1.94 -4.51
N ARG A 283 27.79 0.88 -5.24
CA ARG A 283 26.84 0.97 -6.34
C ARG A 283 25.69 0.00 -6.11
N PHE A 284 24.49 0.33 -6.54
CA PHE A 284 23.39 -0.62 -6.61
C PHE A 284 23.03 -0.92 -8.06
N ASP A 285 23.01 -2.21 -8.38
CA ASP A 285 22.60 -2.70 -9.70
C ASP A 285 21.14 -3.17 -9.59
N ILE A 286 20.23 -2.45 -10.25
CA ILE A 286 18.80 -2.74 -10.31
C ILE A 286 18.51 -3.47 -11.62
N THR A 287 18.06 -4.71 -11.55
CA THR A 287 17.65 -5.49 -12.73
C THR A 287 16.15 -5.71 -12.71
N CYS A 288 15.45 -5.16 -13.70
CA CYS A 288 14.01 -5.31 -13.88
C CYS A 288 13.73 -6.13 -15.14
N ASN A 289 12.98 -7.21 -15.01
CA ASN A 289 12.46 -7.98 -16.14
C ASN A 289 10.94 -7.95 -16.13
N GLY A 290 10.30 -8.05 -17.29
CA GLY A 290 8.85 -8.10 -17.38
C GLY A 290 8.36 -8.48 -18.76
N SER A 291 7.04 -8.64 -18.87
CA SER A 291 6.36 -8.89 -20.14
C SER A 291 5.38 -7.76 -20.44
N ALA A 292 5.07 -7.60 -21.71
CA ALA A 292 4.06 -6.66 -22.18
C ALA A 292 3.16 -7.31 -23.22
N LYS A 293 1.92 -6.83 -23.29
CA LYS A 293 1.01 -7.10 -24.41
C LYS A 293 0.44 -5.81 -24.97
N ILE A 294 0.32 -5.73 -26.29
CA ILE A 294 -0.34 -4.59 -26.94
C ILE A 294 -1.84 -4.73 -26.72
N ILE A 295 -2.48 -3.67 -26.22
CA ILE A 295 -3.93 -3.63 -25.97
C ILE A 295 -4.66 -2.63 -26.86
N ALA A 296 -3.95 -1.62 -27.37
CA ALA A 296 -4.44 -0.70 -28.38
C ALA A 296 -3.25 -0.08 -29.13
N SER A 297 -3.43 0.23 -30.41
CA SER A 297 -2.43 0.91 -31.23
C SER A 297 -3.11 1.91 -32.14
N GLU A 298 -2.61 3.14 -32.18
CA GLU A 298 -2.96 4.13 -33.20
C GLU A 298 -1.97 4.09 -34.39
N SER A 299 -0.89 3.34 -34.23
CA SER A 299 0.24 3.28 -35.15
C SER A 299 0.02 2.30 -36.30
N THR A 300 0.68 2.58 -37.43
CA THR A 300 0.82 1.67 -38.58
C THR A 300 1.88 0.60 -38.42
N LEU A 301 2.52 0.50 -37.24
CA LEU A 301 3.58 -0.47 -36.95
C LEU A 301 3.16 -1.91 -37.28
N ASP A 302 3.95 -2.58 -38.13
CA ASP A 302 3.82 -4.02 -38.34
C ASP A 302 4.42 -4.74 -37.13
N VAL A 303 3.56 -5.36 -36.33
CA VAL A 303 3.93 -6.07 -35.09
C VAL A 303 4.45 -7.48 -35.35
N THR A 304 4.39 -7.97 -36.58
CA THR A 304 4.99 -9.25 -37.00
C THR A 304 6.46 -9.10 -37.37
N ASP A 305 6.91 -7.88 -37.71
CA ASP A 305 8.32 -7.60 -37.95
C ASP A 305 9.10 -7.54 -36.62
N ARG A 306 10.03 -8.47 -36.46
CA ARG A 306 10.90 -8.57 -35.29
C ARG A 306 11.73 -7.30 -35.04
N LYS A 307 12.12 -6.57 -36.08
CA LYS A 307 12.88 -5.31 -35.93
C LYS A 307 12.02 -4.22 -35.31
N ASN A 308 10.76 -4.11 -35.73
CA ASN A 308 9.79 -3.16 -35.19
C ASN A 308 9.52 -3.43 -33.70
N ILE A 309 9.30 -4.70 -33.35
CA ILE A 309 9.11 -5.10 -31.95
C ILE A 309 10.36 -4.83 -31.11
N ALA A 310 11.55 -5.17 -31.59
CA ALA A 310 12.79 -4.90 -30.87
C ALA A 310 13.02 -3.39 -30.64
N ALA A 311 12.70 -2.54 -31.63
CA ALA A 311 12.78 -1.09 -31.48
C ALA A 311 11.78 -0.54 -30.46
N LEU A 312 10.56 -1.08 -30.42
CA LEU A 312 9.56 -0.73 -29.41
C LEU A 312 9.98 -1.19 -28.01
N GLU A 313 10.47 -2.42 -27.86
CA GLU A 313 11.04 -2.95 -26.62
C GLU A 313 12.20 -2.08 -26.10
N GLN A 314 13.11 -1.65 -26.98
CA GLN A 314 14.20 -0.75 -26.62
C GLN A 314 13.68 0.59 -26.06
N ARG A 315 12.67 1.19 -26.71
CA ARG A 315 12.04 2.43 -26.22
C ARG A 315 11.40 2.26 -24.85
N ILE A 316 10.72 1.13 -24.63
CA ILE A 316 10.13 0.78 -23.32
C ILE A 316 11.23 0.66 -22.27
N ASN A 317 12.30 -0.09 -22.56
CA ASN A 317 13.40 -0.33 -21.65
C ASN A 317 14.11 0.96 -21.24
N GLU A 318 14.42 1.85 -22.18
CA GLU A 318 15.08 3.13 -21.89
C GLU A 318 14.19 4.08 -21.08
N SER A 319 12.90 4.16 -21.41
CA SER A 319 11.94 4.98 -20.67
C SER A 319 11.79 4.52 -19.22
N LEU A 320 11.64 3.21 -18.99
CA LEU A 320 11.56 2.64 -17.64
C LEU A 320 12.87 2.81 -16.86
N LYS A 321 14.02 2.56 -17.52
CA LYS A 321 15.34 2.80 -16.92
C LYS A 321 15.47 4.25 -16.45
N THR A 322 15.13 5.20 -17.32
CA THR A 322 15.19 6.63 -17.02
C THR A 322 14.31 6.97 -15.83
N ARG A 323 13.05 6.51 -15.80
CA ARG A 323 12.13 6.75 -14.69
C ARG A 323 12.62 6.19 -13.36
N ILE A 324 13.17 4.97 -13.36
CA ILE A 324 13.76 4.34 -12.17
C ILE A 324 14.91 5.19 -11.63
N LEU A 325 15.84 5.59 -12.50
CA LEU A 325 17.00 6.39 -12.11
C LEU A 325 16.58 7.78 -11.61
N GLN A 326 15.61 8.42 -12.27
CA GLN A 326 15.06 9.71 -11.84
C GLN A 326 14.37 9.63 -10.49
N THR A 327 13.55 8.60 -10.25
CA THR A 327 12.87 8.40 -8.97
C THR A 327 13.88 8.23 -7.84
N ILE A 328 14.95 7.46 -8.07
CA ILE A 328 16.01 7.28 -7.07
C ILE A 328 16.79 8.58 -6.86
N ALA A 329 17.11 9.32 -7.92
CA ALA A 329 17.78 10.61 -7.80
C ALA A 329 16.93 11.63 -7.02
N HIS A 330 15.62 11.62 -7.21
CA HIS A 330 14.69 12.43 -6.42
C HIS A 330 14.73 12.01 -4.94
N LEU A 331 14.64 10.72 -4.63
CA LEU A 331 14.75 10.25 -3.24
C LEU A 331 16.11 10.59 -2.59
N GLN A 332 17.20 10.50 -3.35
CA GLN A 332 18.54 10.91 -2.92
C GLN A 332 18.60 12.41 -2.59
N SER A 333 17.98 13.28 -3.39
CA SER A 333 17.94 14.72 -3.12
C SER A 333 17.17 15.04 -1.82
N GLN A 334 16.20 14.19 -1.47
CA GLN A 334 15.42 14.24 -0.23
C GLN A 334 16.06 13.45 0.93
N ARG A 335 17.27 12.92 0.75
CA ARG A 335 18.00 12.09 1.74
C ARG A 335 17.29 10.83 2.21
N SER A 336 16.25 10.41 1.50
CA SER A 336 15.31 9.39 1.92
C SER A 336 15.64 8.04 1.29
N ASP A 337 16.13 7.07 2.07
CA ASP A 337 16.35 5.69 1.60
C ASP A 337 15.05 4.86 1.65
N ALA A 338 14.00 5.34 0.98
CA ALA A 338 12.66 4.76 1.04
C ALA A 338 12.55 3.35 0.43
N PHE A 339 13.56 2.94 -0.35
CA PHE A 339 13.66 1.60 -0.91
C PHE A 339 14.56 0.67 -0.10
N LEU A 340 15.06 1.09 1.06
CA LEU A 340 15.86 0.30 2.00
C LEU A 340 17.13 -0.27 1.34
N LEU A 341 17.83 0.53 0.54
CA LEU A 341 19.12 0.16 -0.07
C LEU A 341 20.18 -0.13 1.00
N GLY A 342 20.20 0.64 2.09
CA GLY A 342 21.11 0.43 3.22
C GLY A 342 20.91 -0.93 3.89
N GLN A 343 19.67 -1.39 4.00
CA GLN A 343 19.35 -2.72 4.55
C GLN A 343 19.93 -3.86 3.70
N ARG A 344 20.02 -3.67 2.38
CA ARG A 344 20.67 -4.67 1.50
C ARG A 344 22.18 -4.74 1.74
N ILE A 345 22.84 -3.61 2.04
CA ILE A 345 24.24 -3.62 2.48
C ILE A 345 24.35 -4.31 3.84
N ARG A 346 23.44 -4.03 4.79
CA ARG A 346 23.42 -4.70 6.10
C ARG A 346 23.36 -6.21 5.95
N TRP A 347 22.51 -6.73 5.07
CA TRP A 347 22.38 -8.17 4.85
C TRP A 347 23.59 -8.77 4.11
N GLN A 348 24.13 -8.09 3.10
CA GLN A 348 25.26 -8.62 2.32
C GLN A 348 26.61 -8.47 3.05
N SER A 349 26.82 -7.37 3.78
CA SER A 349 28.08 -7.05 4.47
C SER A 349 27.83 -6.30 5.79
N PRO A 350 27.47 -7.03 6.87
CA PRO A 350 27.23 -6.43 8.19
C PRO A 350 28.42 -5.61 8.72
N ARG A 351 29.65 -6.06 8.42
CA ARG A 351 30.88 -5.36 8.81
C ARG A 351 30.99 -3.97 8.15
N LYS A 352 30.71 -3.87 6.85
CA LYS A 352 30.72 -2.58 6.14
C LYS A 352 29.58 -1.70 6.64
N TRP A 353 28.39 -2.26 6.80
CA TRP A 353 27.23 -1.54 7.35
C TRP A 353 27.52 -0.90 8.70
N ASN A 354 28.12 -1.64 9.64
CA ASN A 354 28.44 -1.11 10.96
C ASN A 354 29.38 0.10 10.94
N LYS A 355 30.22 0.24 9.91
CA LYS A 355 31.10 1.40 9.73
C LYS A 355 30.38 2.62 9.17
N ILE A 356 29.37 2.42 8.32
CA ILE A 356 28.73 3.49 7.57
C ILE A 356 27.35 3.91 8.11
N LYS A 357 26.70 3.08 8.92
CA LYS A 357 25.30 3.27 9.36
C LYS A 357 25.03 4.63 10.02
N GLY A 358 26.01 5.19 10.75
CA GLY A 358 25.88 6.48 11.43
C GLY A 358 25.75 7.67 10.46
N ASN A 359 26.36 7.56 9.27
CA ASN A 359 26.36 8.61 8.25
C ASN A 359 25.64 8.13 6.98
N TRP A 360 24.74 7.14 7.11
CA TRP A 360 24.12 6.50 5.94
C TRP A 360 23.34 7.49 5.09
N SER A 361 22.63 8.43 5.69
CA SER A 361 21.85 9.45 4.98
C SER A 361 22.73 10.31 4.05
N ASP A 362 23.89 10.77 4.54
CA ASP A 362 24.83 11.57 3.73
C ASP A 362 25.50 10.74 2.63
N ILE A 363 25.84 9.48 2.93
CA ILE A 363 26.39 8.54 1.94
C ILE A 363 25.34 8.27 0.85
N TYR A 364 24.09 8.01 1.24
CA TYR A 364 22.97 7.76 0.35
C TYR A 364 22.75 8.91 -0.64
N GLN A 365 22.75 10.14 -0.13
CA GLN A 365 22.58 11.35 -0.94
C GLN A 365 23.74 11.59 -1.91
N ASN A 366 24.99 11.44 -1.46
CA ASN A 366 26.14 12.03 -2.18
C ASN A 366 27.08 11.02 -2.83
N GLN A 367 27.07 9.75 -2.41
CA GLN A 367 28.12 8.78 -2.77
C GLN A 367 27.57 7.50 -3.43
N ILE A 368 26.26 7.26 -3.32
CA ILE A 368 25.64 6.07 -3.91
C ILE A 368 25.42 6.27 -5.40
N ALA A 369 26.07 5.42 -6.19
CA ALA A 369 25.75 5.26 -7.60
C ALA A 369 24.65 4.20 -7.78
N VAL A 370 23.73 4.44 -8.71
CA VAL A 370 22.72 3.44 -9.10
C VAL A 370 22.76 3.24 -10.60
N ASP A 371 22.73 1.97 -11.00
CA ASP A 371 22.56 1.57 -12.38
C ASP A 371 21.32 0.69 -12.51
N ALA A 372 20.65 0.80 -13.65
CA ALA A 372 19.42 0.08 -13.92
C ALA A 372 19.49 -0.61 -15.29
N LYS A 373 19.21 -1.91 -15.28
CA LYS A 373 19.02 -2.73 -16.48
C LYS A 373 17.57 -3.17 -16.53
N VAL A 374 16.88 -2.78 -17.60
CA VAL A 374 15.47 -3.13 -17.83
C VAL A 374 15.38 -4.02 -19.08
N SER A 375 14.61 -5.10 -18.98
CA SER A 375 14.34 -6.03 -20.08
C SER A 375 12.87 -6.41 -20.11
N ILE A 376 12.11 -5.71 -20.94
CA ILE A 376 10.71 -5.99 -21.23
C ILE A 376 10.63 -6.74 -22.56
N ALA A 377 9.88 -7.84 -22.56
CA ALA A 377 9.55 -8.58 -23.77
C ALA A 377 8.07 -8.43 -24.13
N ILE A 378 7.76 -8.06 -25.37
CA ILE A 378 6.40 -8.06 -25.89
C ILE A 378 6.04 -9.50 -26.25
N LYS A 379 5.10 -10.09 -25.52
CA LYS A 379 4.71 -11.50 -25.67
C LYS A 379 3.43 -11.70 -26.47
N TRP A 380 2.60 -10.66 -26.59
CA TRP A 380 1.33 -10.75 -27.27
C TRP A 380 0.97 -9.42 -27.93
N PHE A 381 0.53 -9.47 -29.18
CA PHE A 381 0.17 -8.28 -29.97
C PHE A 381 -1.29 -8.26 -30.41
N GLY A 382 -2.10 -9.21 -29.92
CA GLY A 382 -3.50 -9.35 -30.32
C GLY A 382 -3.69 -10.18 -31.59
N GLY A 383 -4.94 -10.24 -32.06
CA GLY A 383 -5.30 -10.86 -33.33
C GLY A 383 -4.99 -9.98 -34.55
N ALA A 384 -4.74 -8.68 -34.34
CA ALA A 384 -4.42 -7.73 -35.40
C ALA A 384 -2.90 -7.67 -35.62
N GLN A 385 -2.43 -8.30 -36.69
CA GLN A 385 -1.01 -8.31 -37.09
C GLN A 385 -0.58 -7.00 -37.79
N LYS A 386 -1.54 -6.36 -38.47
CA LYS A 386 -1.43 -5.02 -39.05
C LYS A 386 -2.68 -4.24 -38.65
N PRO A 387 -2.65 -2.90 -38.62
CA PRO A 387 -3.84 -2.11 -38.34
C PRO A 387 -4.87 -2.37 -39.43
N VAL A 388 -6.09 -2.75 -39.04
CA VAL A 388 -7.16 -3.12 -39.98
C VAL A 388 -7.54 -1.95 -40.90
N TRP A 389 -7.38 -0.71 -40.43
CA TRP A 389 -7.57 0.52 -41.21
C TRP A 389 -6.39 0.90 -42.11
N ASN A 390 -5.31 0.11 -42.11
CA ASN A 390 -4.12 0.33 -42.93
C ASN A 390 -3.86 -0.86 -43.89
N ILE A 391 -4.87 -1.71 -44.08
CA ILE A 391 -4.88 -2.69 -45.17
C ILE A 391 -5.23 -1.91 -46.44
N ASP A 392 -4.22 -1.63 -47.26
CA ASP A 392 -4.42 -1.19 -48.65
C ASP A 392 -5.04 -2.39 -49.40
N LEU A 393 -6.38 -2.53 -49.33
CA LEU A 393 -7.13 -3.61 -50.00
C LEU A 393 -6.90 -3.66 -51.52
N PHE A 394 -6.28 -2.62 -52.09
CA PHE A 394 -6.07 -2.45 -53.53
C PHE A 394 -4.61 -2.64 -54.00
N LYS A 395 -3.67 -3.03 -53.13
CA LYS A 395 -2.26 -3.27 -53.55
C LYS A 395 -1.89 -4.72 -53.83
N GLU A 396 -2.72 -5.71 -53.47
CA GLU A 396 -2.38 -7.13 -53.66
C GLU A 396 -2.93 -7.78 -54.95
N GLU A 397 -3.65 -7.05 -55.82
CA GLU A 397 -4.10 -7.58 -57.13
C GLU A 397 -3.17 -7.23 -58.31
N GLY A 398 -1.93 -6.81 -58.04
CA GLY A 398 -1.02 -6.25 -59.04
C GLY A 398 0.33 -6.94 -59.20
N SER A 399 0.44 -8.25 -58.96
CA SER A 399 1.59 -9.05 -59.42
C SER A 399 1.28 -10.54 -59.38
N GLY A 400 0.61 -11.01 -60.44
CA GLY A 400 0.40 -12.42 -60.77
C GLY A 400 0.32 -12.55 -62.28
#